data_AF-A0A2N6FD76-F1
#
_entry.id   AF-A0A2N6FD76-F1
#
_cell.length_a   1.000
_cell.length_b   1.000
_cell.length_c   1.000
_cell.angle_alpha   90.00
_cell.angle_beta   90.00
_cell.angle_gamma   90.00
#
_symmetry.space_group_name_H-M   'P 1'
#
loop_
_entity.id
_entity.type
_entity.pdbx_description
1 polymer ?
#
loop_
_entity_poly.entity_id
_entity_poly.type
_entity_poly.pdbx_seq_one_letter_code
_entity_poly.pdbx_strand_id
1 'polypeptide(L)'
;MLLAAGREQVEKELQREFLRVEATVRRDLQSYPALHRSMSDLITRIDEDYREATDVPPSPPEWVEAVDAVAKIPARDEGIIGKILKDIQGTFDRHHKESMAAYRKASGERHALLKRMMPYWRKLTNTVDEVGGTINSLEDRAQVIDAKMQRYEEIVAGSVSAERQLTSSSLTQFFISGLVVVIAIGGAIINFNLIALPMSEMVGGGSYIGGVRTANVAAMVIILIEMSMGLFLMESLRITHMFPVIGQLDDRMRRRLVWTSFSFLLMLAGVESALAFMRDMIAADNAALRQSLAGAAAVVEGTRSVIPTVGQMVLGFILPFALAFVAIPLESFFHALRTLLGMVFSFVLRTLAFGSRLLASLFFYSGRAIISLYDLCVFPLLWIEGKLPERSSERKVKMPVENKEAQG
;
A
#
# COMPACT_ATOMS: atom_id res chain seq x y z
N MET A 1 2.52 -1.14 -19.20
CA MET A 1 1.26 -0.82 -18.50
C MET A 1 1.19 -1.47 -17.13
N LEU A 2 1.45 -2.78 -17.00
CA LEU A 2 1.64 -3.47 -15.70
C LEU A 2 2.69 -2.81 -14.80
N LEU A 3 3.85 -2.48 -15.37
CA LEU A 3 4.92 -1.76 -14.65
C LEU A 3 4.48 -0.36 -14.19
N ALA A 4 3.55 0.30 -14.89
CA ALA A 4 3.06 1.63 -14.51
C ALA A 4 2.10 1.55 -13.32
N ALA A 5 1.20 0.56 -13.28
CA ALA A 5 0.30 0.34 -12.16
C ALA A 5 1.06 -0.17 -10.91
N GLY A 6 2.00 -1.10 -11.09
CA GLY A 6 2.88 -1.55 -10.00
C GLY A 6 3.77 -0.43 -9.46
N ARG A 7 4.27 0.44 -10.35
CA ARG A 7 5.01 1.66 -9.97
C ARG A 7 4.13 2.61 -9.14
N GLU A 8 2.90 2.88 -9.58
CA GLU A 8 1.99 3.79 -8.86
C GLU A 8 1.65 3.28 -7.45
N GLN A 9 1.48 1.97 -7.29
CA GLN A 9 1.24 1.38 -5.97
C GLN A 9 2.45 1.49 -5.04
N VAL A 10 3.64 1.16 -5.54
CA VAL A 10 4.88 1.30 -4.76
C VAL A 10 5.18 2.77 -4.45
N GLU A 11 4.90 3.68 -5.39
CA GLU A 11 5.04 5.13 -5.20
C GLU A 11 4.10 5.65 -4.10
N LYS A 12 2.84 5.19 -4.07
CA LYS A 12 1.88 5.52 -2.99
C LYS A 12 2.32 4.95 -1.64
N GLU A 13 2.84 3.74 -1.60
CA GLU A 13 3.36 3.12 -0.36
C GLU A 13 4.62 3.85 0.14
N LEU A 14 5.53 4.21 -0.75
CA LEU A 14 6.75 4.96 -0.46
C LEU A 14 6.41 6.35 0.06
N GLN A 15 5.49 7.07 -0.59
CA GLN A 15 5.04 8.39 -0.17
C GLN A 15 4.41 8.38 1.23
N ARG A 16 3.62 7.35 1.56
CA ARG A 16 3.06 7.18 2.91
C ARG A 16 4.13 6.96 3.97
N GLU A 17 5.16 6.16 3.68
CA GLU A 17 6.25 5.97 4.63
C GLU A 17 7.10 7.23 4.78
N PHE A 18 7.38 7.96 3.69
CA PHE A 18 8.09 9.23 3.79
C PHE A 18 7.35 10.23 4.67
N LEU A 19 6.02 10.38 4.51
CA LEU A 19 5.21 11.25 5.37
C LEU A 19 5.23 10.78 6.84
N ARG A 20 5.18 9.46 7.08
CA ARG A 20 5.26 8.90 8.43
C ARG A 20 6.63 9.17 9.06
N VAL A 21 7.70 8.98 8.30
CA VAL A 21 9.08 9.19 8.76
C VAL A 21 9.33 10.67 8.99
N GLU A 22 8.88 11.55 8.10
CA GLU A 22 8.95 13.00 8.29
C GLU A 22 8.28 13.44 9.60
N ALA A 23 7.08 12.92 9.88
CA ALA A 23 6.38 13.21 11.13
C ALA A 23 7.16 12.73 12.36
N THR A 24 7.78 11.55 12.30
CA THR A 24 8.62 11.00 13.37
C THR A 24 9.92 11.79 13.54
N VAL A 25 10.68 12.00 12.46
CA VAL A 25 11.92 12.80 12.44
C VAL A 25 11.66 14.21 12.97
N ARG A 26 10.57 14.85 12.55
CA ARG A 26 10.20 16.18 13.04
C ARG A 26 9.92 16.18 14.53
N ARG A 27 9.22 15.15 15.04
CA ARG A 27 8.96 14.98 16.49
C ARG A 27 10.27 14.77 17.26
N ASP A 28 11.16 13.92 16.77
CA ASP A 28 12.40 13.55 17.47
C ASP A 28 13.44 14.69 17.41
N LEU A 29 13.54 15.41 16.30
CA LEU A 29 14.35 16.62 16.19
C LEU A 29 13.82 17.77 17.05
N GLN A 30 12.50 17.83 17.30
CA GLN A 30 11.90 18.84 18.18
C GLN A 30 12.18 18.57 19.66
N SER A 31 12.28 17.30 20.08
CA SER A 31 12.60 16.95 21.47
C SER A 31 14.10 17.02 21.77
N TYR A 32 14.96 16.86 20.76
CA TYR A 32 16.42 16.85 20.95
C TYR A 32 17.00 18.08 21.68
N PRO A 33 16.64 19.34 21.35
CA PRO A 33 17.13 20.50 22.10
C PRO A 33 16.75 20.50 23.58
N ALA A 34 15.57 19.96 23.92
CA ALA A 34 15.12 19.87 25.31
C ALA A 34 15.89 18.79 26.07
N LEU A 35 16.13 17.63 25.45
CA LEU A 35 16.97 16.57 26.00
C LEU A 35 18.41 17.06 26.20
N HIS A 36 18.97 17.78 25.23
CA HIS A 36 20.30 18.37 25.31
C HIS A 36 20.44 19.34 26.49
N ARG A 37 19.50 20.29 26.63
CA ARG A 37 19.48 21.21 27.78
C ARG A 37 19.37 20.48 29.12
N SER A 38 18.49 19.47 29.22
CA SER A 38 18.34 18.65 30.42
C SER A 38 19.64 17.95 30.81
N MET A 39 20.33 17.34 29.84
CA MET A 39 21.65 16.72 30.08
C MET A 39 22.68 17.74 30.54
N SER A 40 22.78 18.91 29.87
CA SER A 40 23.69 19.98 30.28
C SER A 40 23.43 20.45 31.71
N ASP A 41 22.17 20.71 32.08
CA ASP A 41 21.80 21.15 33.43
C ASP A 41 22.14 20.09 34.49
N LEU A 42 21.90 18.80 34.19
CA LEU A 42 22.25 17.71 35.10
C LEU A 42 23.78 17.59 35.27
N ILE A 43 24.55 17.74 34.19
CA ILE A 43 26.02 17.74 34.24
C ILE A 43 26.53 18.89 35.11
N THR A 44 26.02 20.10 34.93
CA THR A 44 26.43 21.27 35.73
C THR A 44 26.15 21.06 37.21
N ARG A 45 24.96 20.53 37.57
CA ARG A 45 24.63 20.23 38.98
C ARG A 45 25.53 19.16 39.59
N ILE A 46 25.87 18.13 38.80
CA ILE A 46 26.80 17.08 39.23
C ILE A 46 28.21 17.67 39.43
N ASP A 47 28.68 18.56 38.54
CA ASP A 47 29.99 19.21 38.66
C ASP A 47 30.06 20.12 39.91
N GLU A 48 28.98 20.86 40.20
CA GLU A 48 28.91 21.76 41.35
C GLU A 48 28.90 20.98 42.68
N ASP A 49 28.05 19.95 42.81
CA ASP A 49 28.03 19.06 43.98
C ASP A 49 29.37 18.31 44.16
N TYR A 50 30.06 17.99 43.05
CA TYR A 50 31.37 17.35 43.09
C TYR A 50 32.47 18.30 43.59
N ARG A 51 32.45 19.56 43.14
CA ARG A 51 33.38 20.60 43.62
C ARG A 51 33.20 20.87 45.11
N GLU A 52 31.95 20.99 45.58
CA GLU A 52 31.63 21.16 47.01
C GLU A 52 32.06 19.94 47.86
N ALA A 53 32.13 18.75 47.26
CA ALA A 53 32.54 17.52 47.92
C ALA A 53 34.07 17.28 47.92
N THR A 54 34.86 18.16 47.32
CA THR A 54 36.32 18.03 47.21
C THR A 54 37.03 18.75 48.36
N ASP A 55 37.98 18.07 49.01
CA ASP A 55 38.59 18.50 50.29
C ASP A 55 39.85 19.38 50.11
N VAL A 56 40.13 20.22 51.11
CA VAL A 56 41.46 20.79 51.40
C VAL A 56 41.91 20.12 52.70
N PRO A 57 43.04 19.40 52.73
CA PRO A 57 43.45 18.65 53.91
C PRO A 57 43.54 19.57 55.14
N PRO A 58 43.14 19.09 56.34
CA PRO A 58 43.19 19.90 57.54
C PRO A 58 44.63 20.42 57.73
N SER A 59 44.75 21.71 57.98
CA SER A 59 46.04 22.37 58.18
C SER A 59 46.87 21.64 59.24
N PRO A 60 48.21 21.53 59.05
CA PRO A 60 49.07 20.80 59.96
C PRO A 60 48.90 21.34 61.38
N PRO A 61 48.78 20.45 62.37
CA PRO A 61 48.34 20.85 63.69
C PRO A 61 49.42 21.68 64.42
N GLU A 62 48.99 22.70 65.16
CA GLU A 62 49.85 23.67 65.88
C GLU A 62 50.82 23.01 66.89
N TRP A 63 50.55 21.78 67.32
CA TRP A 63 51.44 21.04 68.24
C TRP A 63 52.78 20.65 67.62
N VAL A 64 52.91 20.65 66.28
CA VAL A 64 54.21 20.46 65.61
C VAL A 64 55.20 21.54 66.06
N GLU A 65 54.73 22.77 66.24
CA GLU A 65 55.54 23.88 66.78
C GLU A 65 55.77 23.75 68.29
N ALA A 66 54.76 23.26 69.04
CA ALA A 66 54.88 23.05 70.48
C ALA A 66 55.88 21.93 70.86
N VAL A 67 55.93 20.85 70.07
CA VAL A 67 56.92 19.77 70.22
C VAL A 67 58.32 20.26 69.87
N ASP A 68 58.45 21.08 68.82
CA ASP A 68 59.72 21.69 68.41
C ASP A 68 60.25 22.73 69.43
N ALA A 69 59.34 23.39 70.17
CA ALA A 69 59.68 24.27 71.27
C ALA A 69 60.17 23.51 72.53
N VAL A 70 59.57 22.35 72.85
CA VAL A 70 59.97 21.51 73.99
C VAL A 70 61.31 20.82 73.77
N ALA A 71 61.61 20.41 72.52
CA ALA A 71 62.91 19.86 72.14
C ALA A 71 64.10 20.81 72.37
N LYS A 72 63.85 22.11 72.55
CA LYS A 72 64.86 23.16 72.76
C LYS A 72 65.14 23.46 74.24
N ILE A 73 64.46 22.83 75.20
CA ILE A 73 64.62 23.07 76.65
C ILE A 73 65.74 22.18 77.24
N PRO A 74 66.76 22.72 77.92
CA PRO A 74 67.86 21.92 78.49
C PRO A 74 67.41 21.12 79.74
N ALA A 75 67.77 19.84 79.79
CA ALA A 75 67.38 18.88 80.83
C ALA A 75 68.05 19.21 82.18
N ARG A 76 67.32 19.84 83.11
CA ARG A 76 67.79 20.00 84.49
C ARG A 76 66.73 19.89 85.60
N ASP A 77 65.45 19.67 85.26
CA ASP A 77 64.37 19.58 86.25
C ASP A 77 63.32 18.53 85.85
N GLU A 78 63.47 17.31 86.37
CA GLU A 78 62.63 16.15 86.02
C GLU A 78 61.15 16.34 86.37
N GLY A 79 60.84 17.13 87.41
CA GLY A 79 59.47 17.41 87.85
C GLY A 79 58.69 18.38 86.95
N ILE A 80 59.37 19.36 86.34
CA ILE A 80 58.77 20.34 85.42
C ILE A 80 58.50 19.67 84.07
N ILE A 81 59.43 18.85 83.59
CA ILE A 81 59.31 18.09 82.34
C ILE A 81 58.10 17.13 82.40
N GLY A 82 57.89 16.43 83.51
CA GLY A 82 56.74 15.54 83.69
C GLY A 82 55.39 16.27 83.68
N LYS A 83 55.33 17.49 84.24
CA LYS A 83 54.11 18.31 84.26
C LYS A 83 53.78 18.87 82.87
N ILE A 84 54.81 19.34 82.14
CA ILE A 84 54.68 19.80 80.76
C ILE A 84 54.27 18.65 79.82
N LEU A 85 54.87 17.47 79.94
CA LEU A 85 54.47 16.28 79.17
C LEU A 85 53.00 15.89 79.44
N LYS A 86 52.54 16.02 80.68
CA LYS A 86 51.14 15.76 81.05
C LYS A 86 50.18 16.78 80.46
N ASP A 87 50.56 18.06 80.44
CA ASP A 87 49.76 19.11 79.80
C ASP A 87 49.76 18.94 78.26
N ILE A 88 50.89 18.55 77.65
CA ILE A 88 50.96 18.18 76.22
C ILE A 88 50.06 16.98 75.91
N GLN A 89 50.10 15.93 76.73
CA GLN A 89 49.24 14.76 76.58
C GLN A 89 47.74 15.15 76.66
N GLY A 90 47.36 15.99 77.63
CA GLY A 90 45.98 16.46 77.75
C GLY A 90 45.54 17.36 76.57
N THR A 91 46.46 18.18 76.06
CA THR A 91 46.20 19.03 74.89
C THR A 91 46.10 18.19 73.61
N PHE A 92 46.95 17.17 73.46
CA PHE A 92 46.92 16.20 72.36
C PHE A 92 45.59 15.44 72.32
N ASP A 93 45.14 14.89 73.45
CA ASP A 93 43.86 14.17 73.52
C ASP A 93 42.67 15.08 73.18
N ARG A 94 42.71 16.35 73.59
CA ARG A 94 41.65 17.32 73.27
C ARG A 94 41.65 17.67 71.79
N HIS A 95 42.81 18.00 71.22
CA HIS A 95 42.93 18.36 69.81
C HIS A 95 42.65 17.17 68.89
N HIS A 96 43.08 15.97 69.27
CA HIS A 96 42.76 14.74 68.54
C HIS A 96 41.24 14.50 68.52
N LYS A 97 40.55 14.67 69.65
CA LYS A 97 39.08 14.57 69.69
C LYS A 97 38.39 15.62 68.84
N GLU A 98 38.85 16.88 68.89
CA GLU A 98 38.30 17.98 68.08
C GLU A 98 38.54 17.77 66.58
N SER A 99 39.76 17.44 66.16
CA SER A 99 40.09 17.15 64.76
C SER A 99 39.35 15.91 64.25
N MET A 100 39.21 14.86 65.07
CA MET A 100 38.43 13.68 64.71
C MET A 100 36.93 13.99 64.60
N ALA A 101 36.38 14.87 65.45
CA ALA A 101 35.00 15.32 65.36
C ALA A 101 34.77 16.17 64.10
N ALA A 102 35.67 17.11 63.79
CA ALA A 102 35.64 17.92 62.58
C ALA A 102 35.76 17.06 61.32
N TYR A 103 36.68 16.10 61.30
CA TYR A 103 36.85 15.15 60.20
C TYR A 103 35.60 14.28 59.99
N ARG A 104 35.01 13.75 61.07
CA ARG A 104 33.75 12.99 60.98
C ARG A 104 32.60 13.84 60.44
N LYS A 105 32.52 15.10 60.86
CA LYS A 105 31.49 16.03 60.37
C LYS A 105 31.66 16.33 58.88
N ALA A 106 32.87 16.72 58.45
CA ALA A 106 33.19 16.98 57.05
C ALA A 106 32.97 15.75 56.15
N SER A 107 33.36 14.57 56.63
CA SER A 107 33.10 13.30 55.93
C SER A 107 31.60 12.99 55.81
N GLY A 108 30.83 13.28 56.86
CA GLY A 108 29.36 13.16 56.83
C GLY A 108 28.70 14.09 55.81
N GLU A 109 29.13 15.36 55.76
CA GLU A 109 28.66 16.36 54.80
C GLU A 109 28.99 15.94 53.36
N ARG A 110 30.20 15.46 53.12
CA ARG A 110 30.62 14.92 51.81
C ARG A 110 29.81 13.71 51.38
N HIS A 111 29.58 12.75 52.27
CA HIS A 111 28.74 11.59 51.95
C HIS A 111 27.29 12.00 51.68
N ALA A 112 26.78 13.05 52.33
CA ALA A 112 25.46 13.60 52.04
C ALA A 112 25.41 14.27 50.65
N LEU A 113 26.43 15.05 50.27
CA LEU A 113 26.58 15.64 48.93
C LEU A 113 26.64 14.55 47.85
N LEU A 114 27.51 13.55 48.01
CA LEU A 114 27.61 12.42 47.07
C LEU A 114 26.28 11.65 46.95
N LYS A 115 25.56 11.46 48.06
CA LYS A 115 24.23 10.84 48.05
C LYS A 115 23.19 11.69 47.32
N ARG A 116 23.28 13.03 47.40
CA ARG A 116 22.41 13.99 46.69
C ARG A 116 22.62 13.95 45.17
N MET A 117 23.82 13.56 44.71
CA MET A 117 24.14 13.43 43.27
C MET A 117 23.53 12.19 42.60
N MET A 118 23.31 11.11 43.35
CA MET A 118 22.75 9.84 42.83
C MET A 118 21.49 9.98 41.96
N PRO A 119 20.43 10.75 42.37
CA PRO A 119 19.26 10.95 41.52
C PRO A 119 19.55 11.70 40.21
N TYR A 120 20.54 12.62 40.19
CA TYR A 120 20.93 13.32 38.96
C TYR A 120 21.64 12.40 37.98
N TRP A 121 22.53 11.54 38.47
CA TRP A 121 23.17 10.49 37.67
C TRP A 121 22.14 9.55 37.02
N ARG A 122 21.16 9.06 37.79
CA ARG A 122 20.08 8.22 37.26
C ARG A 122 19.26 8.93 36.17
N LYS A 123 18.93 10.21 36.38
CA LYS A 123 18.20 11.00 35.38
C LYS A 123 19.02 11.19 34.10
N LEU A 124 20.33 11.43 34.22
CA LEU A 124 21.22 11.58 33.08
C LEU A 124 21.30 10.28 32.27
N THR A 125 21.48 9.13 32.93
CA THR A 125 21.45 7.81 32.28
C THR A 125 20.14 7.59 31.52
N ASN A 126 18.99 7.82 32.16
CA ASN A 126 17.69 7.66 31.50
C ASN A 126 17.52 8.58 30.29
N THR A 127 18.06 9.81 30.34
CA THR A 127 17.98 10.77 29.23
C THR A 127 18.86 10.30 28.05
N VAL A 128 20.03 9.73 28.33
CA VAL A 128 20.90 9.13 27.31
C VAL A 128 20.26 7.89 26.69
N ASP A 129 19.61 7.05 27.49
CA ASP A 129 18.88 5.87 27.00
C ASP A 129 17.71 6.27 26.09
N GLU A 130 16.99 7.35 26.44
CA GLU A 130 15.91 7.90 25.59
C GLU A 130 16.46 8.37 24.23
N VAL A 131 17.58 9.10 24.23
CA VAL A 131 18.25 9.51 22.98
C VAL A 131 18.69 8.28 22.17
N GLY A 132 19.29 7.26 22.81
CA GLY A 132 19.68 6.02 22.14
C GLY A 132 18.49 5.31 21.49
N GLY A 133 17.36 5.24 22.19
CA GLY A 133 16.12 4.67 21.65
C GLY A 133 15.59 5.43 20.43
N THR A 134 15.65 6.76 20.43
CA THR A 134 15.24 7.58 19.27
C THR A 134 16.15 7.35 18.06
N ILE A 135 17.47 7.25 18.26
CA ILE A 135 18.43 7.01 17.18
C ILE A 135 18.22 5.62 16.57
N ASN A 136 18.08 4.58 17.39
CA ASN A 136 17.82 3.22 16.90
C ASN A 136 16.51 3.14 16.11
N SER A 137 15.45 3.82 16.58
CA SER A 137 14.19 3.87 15.82
C SER A 137 14.35 4.58 14.48
N LEU A 138 15.21 5.60 14.40
CA LEU A 138 15.53 6.29 13.15
C LEU A 138 16.26 5.36 12.17
N GLU A 139 17.21 4.59 12.67
CA GLU A 139 17.97 3.61 11.89
C GLU A 139 17.07 2.50 11.33
N ASP A 140 16.23 1.88 12.15
CA ASP A 140 15.27 0.86 11.72
C ASP A 140 14.37 1.38 10.59
N ARG A 141 13.93 2.64 10.69
CA ARG A 141 13.09 3.28 9.69
C ARG A 141 13.85 3.57 8.39
N ALA A 142 15.10 3.99 8.48
CA ALA A 142 15.94 4.21 7.30
C ALA A 142 16.13 2.91 6.51
N GLN A 143 16.37 1.78 7.19
CA GLN A 143 16.48 0.46 6.54
C GLN A 143 15.20 0.06 5.79
N VAL A 144 14.02 0.34 6.36
CA VAL A 144 12.73 0.07 5.69
C VAL A 144 12.55 0.95 4.45
N ILE A 145 12.96 2.21 4.49
CA ILE A 145 12.92 3.11 3.33
C ILE A 145 13.86 2.60 2.24
N ASP A 146 15.09 2.25 2.59
CA ASP A 146 16.06 1.73 1.62
C ASP A 146 15.54 0.47 0.92
N ALA A 147 14.96 -0.47 1.66
CA ALA A 147 14.35 -1.67 1.07
C ALA A 147 13.19 -1.33 0.11
N LYS A 148 12.35 -0.34 0.44
CA LYS A 148 11.26 0.12 -0.44
C LYS A 148 11.79 0.88 -1.65
N MET A 149 12.84 1.68 -1.49
CA MET A 149 13.47 2.44 -2.56
C MET A 149 14.17 1.52 -3.56
N GLN A 150 14.88 0.49 -3.07
CA GLN A 150 15.49 -0.53 -3.91
C GLN A 150 14.44 -1.26 -4.75
N ARG A 151 13.29 -1.62 -4.16
CA ARG A 151 12.17 -2.23 -4.89
C ARG A 151 11.58 -1.28 -5.95
N TYR A 152 11.50 0.02 -5.65
CA TYR A 152 11.07 1.02 -6.61
C TYR A 152 12.06 1.13 -7.79
N GLU A 153 13.38 1.18 -7.51
CA GLU A 153 14.43 1.19 -8.53
C GLU A 153 14.38 -0.05 -9.43
N GLU A 154 14.16 -1.24 -8.87
CA GLU A 154 14.00 -2.48 -9.65
C GLU A 154 12.80 -2.45 -10.61
N ILE A 155 11.70 -1.82 -10.19
CA ILE A 155 10.50 -1.62 -11.02
C ILE A 155 10.77 -0.60 -12.13
N VAL A 156 11.47 0.49 -11.82
CA VAL A 156 11.86 1.52 -12.79
C VAL A 156 12.88 0.98 -13.81
N ALA A 157 13.82 0.14 -13.36
CA ALA A 157 14.80 -0.53 -14.20
C ALA A 157 14.19 -1.62 -15.11
N GLY A 158 12.90 -1.94 -14.95
CA GLY A 158 12.20 -2.90 -15.79
C GLY A 158 12.69 -4.34 -15.64
N SER A 159 13.18 -4.72 -14.45
CA SER A 159 13.72 -6.06 -14.22
C SER A 159 12.63 -7.15 -14.38
N VAL A 160 13.00 -8.27 -15.01
CA VAL A 160 12.13 -9.43 -15.32
C VAL A 160 11.45 -10.02 -14.06
N SER A 161 12.01 -9.79 -12.87
CA SER A 161 11.47 -10.24 -11.59
C SER A 161 10.18 -9.49 -11.19
N ALA A 162 10.13 -8.17 -11.45
CA ALA A 162 8.94 -7.35 -11.19
C ALA A 162 7.77 -7.75 -12.11
N GLU A 163 8.06 -8.14 -13.35
CA GLU A 163 7.04 -8.58 -14.32
C GLU A 163 6.34 -9.87 -13.86
N ARG A 164 7.10 -10.84 -13.31
CA ARG A 164 6.58 -12.13 -12.80
C ARG A 164 5.75 -11.99 -11.52
N GLN A 165 6.15 -11.10 -10.61
CA GLN A 165 5.41 -10.87 -9.36
C GLN A 165 4.05 -10.20 -9.62
N LEU A 166 4.00 -9.27 -10.58
CA LEU A 166 2.78 -8.57 -10.99
C LEU A 166 1.81 -9.45 -11.79
N THR A 167 2.30 -10.43 -12.55
CA THR A 167 1.44 -11.35 -13.33
C THR A 167 0.71 -12.35 -12.45
N SER A 168 1.39 -12.93 -11.47
CA SER A 168 0.77 -13.84 -10.48
C SER A 168 -0.37 -13.15 -9.72
N SER A 169 -0.13 -11.92 -9.27
CA SER A 169 -1.11 -11.13 -8.53
C SER A 169 -2.36 -10.77 -9.36
N SER A 170 -2.18 -10.45 -10.64
CA SER A 170 -3.27 -10.07 -11.54
C SER A 170 -4.26 -11.22 -11.83
N LEU A 171 -3.76 -12.46 -11.93
CA LEU A 171 -4.61 -13.64 -12.18
C LEU A 171 -5.50 -13.93 -10.98
N THR A 172 -4.94 -13.95 -9.76
CA THR A 172 -5.70 -14.15 -8.53
C THR A 172 -6.73 -13.03 -8.33
N GLN A 173 -6.33 -11.78 -8.59
CA GLN A 173 -7.25 -10.64 -8.51
C GLN A 173 -8.39 -10.75 -9.52
N PHE A 174 -8.15 -11.24 -10.75
CA PHE A 174 -9.20 -11.49 -11.74
C PHE A 174 -10.24 -12.50 -11.25
N PHE A 175 -9.80 -13.63 -10.67
CA PHE A 175 -10.73 -14.64 -10.17
C PHE A 175 -11.53 -14.15 -8.95
N ILE A 176 -10.87 -13.48 -7.99
CA ILE A 176 -11.55 -12.95 -6.81
C ILE A 176 -12.56 -11.87 -7.20
N SER A 177 -12.12 -10.86 -7.97
CA SER A 177 -13.02 -9.79 -8.41
C SER A 177 -14.13 -10.32 -9.32
N GLY A 178 -13.83 -11.28 -10.22
CA GLY A 178 -14.80 -11.94 -11.08
C GLY A 178 -15.87 -12.70 -10.29
N LEU A 179 -15.49 -13.43 -9.23
CA LEU A 179 -16.45 -14.10 -8.36
C LEU A 179 -17.40 -13.10 -7.69
N VAL A 180 -16.87 -11.99 -7.20
CA VAL A 180 -17.69 -10.94 -6.57
C VAL A 180 -18.62 -10.28 -7.60
N VAL A 181 -18.15 -10.04 -8.84
CA VAL A 181 -19.01 -9.54 -9.93
C VAL A 181 -20.12 -10.53 -10.28
N VAL A 182 -19.86 -11.84 -10.25
CA VAL A 182 -20.92 -12.86 -10.45
C VAL A 182 -21.98 -12.80 -9.34
N ILE A 183 -21.56 -12.64 -8.08
CA ILE A 183 -22.49 -12.44 -6.95
C ILE A 183 -23.32 -11.17 -7.16
N ALA A 184 -22.69 -10.09 -7.60
CA ALA A 184 -23.36 -8.83 -7.92
C ALA A 184 -24.40 -8.97 -9.04
N ILE A 185 -24.10 -9.71 -10.10
CA ILE A 185 -25.06 -10.05 -11.16
C ILE A 185 -26.26 -10.81 -10.55
N GLY A 186 -26.01 -11.73 -9.63
CA GLY A 186 -27.09 -12.39 -8.86
C GLY A 186 -27.98 -11.40 -8.11
N GLY A 187 -27.37 -10.40 -7.46
CA GLY A 187 -28.10 -9.28 -6.84
C GLY A 187 -28.95 -8.50 -7.84
N ALA A 188 -28.39 -8.14 -9.00
CA ALA A 188 -29.13 -7.44 -10.06
C ALA A 188 -30.30 -8.26 -10.62
N ILE A 189 -30.15 -9.59 -10.73
CA ILE A 189 -31.24 -10.50 -11.12
C ILE A 189 -32.35 -10.51 -10.06
N ILE A 190 -32.01 -10.51 -8.77
CA ILE A 190 -32.99 -10.41 -7.69
C ILE A 190 -33.73 -9.06 -7.78
N ASN A 191 -33.00 -7.96 -7.99
CA ASN A 191 -33.59 -6.63 -8.20
C ASN A 191 -34.59 -6.63 -9.37
N PHE A 192 -34.15 -7.15 -10.52
CA PHE A 192 -34.96 -7.26 -11.72
C PHE A 192 -36.26 -8.01 -11.47
N ASN A 193 -36.20 -9.14 -10.77
CA ASN A 193 -37.39 -9.94 -10.46
C ASN A 193 -38.32 -9.27 -9.45
N LEU A 194 -37.81 -8.40 -8.55
CA LEU A 194 -38.64 -7.60 -7.66
C LEU A 194 -39.45 -6.54 -8.43
N ILE A 195 -38.85 -5.96 -9.48
CA ILE A 195 -39.41 -4.83 -10.23
C ILE A 195 -40.27 -5.27 -11.42
N ALA A 196 -39.88 -6.31 -12.15
CA ALA A 196 -40.45 -6.61 -13.46
C ALA A 196 -41.96 -6.92 -13.43
N LEU A 197 -42.45 -7.60 -12.38
CA LEU A 197 -43.86 -7.95 -12.28
C LEU A 197 -44.75 -6.72 -12.05
N PRO A 198 -44.53 -5.87 -11.01
CA PRO A 198 -45.25 -4.60 -10.86
C PRO A 198 -45.20 -3.72 -12.11
N MET A 199 -44.04 -3.63 -12.78
CA MET A 199 -43.89 -2.84 -14.00
C MET A 199 -44.72 -3.36 -15.17
N SER A 200 -44.99 -4.67 -15.20
CA SER A 200 -45.88 -5.25 -16.22
C SER A 200 -47.33 -4.80 -16.04
N GLU A 201 -47.80 -4.59 -14.82
CA GLU A 201 -49.14 -4.04 -14.60
C GLU A 201 -49.19 -2.53 -14.91
N MET A 202 -48.15 -1.77 -14.54
CA MET A 202 -48.12 -0.30 -14.73
C MET A 202 -47.91 0.14 -16.18
N VAL A 203 -47.07 -0.58 -16.93
CA VAL A 203 -46.67 -0.19 -18.31
C VAL A 203 -47.41 -1.04 -19.37
N GLY A 204 -48.28 -1.95 -18.93
CA GLY A 204 -49.10 -2.82 -19.77
C GLY A 204 -48.40 -4.14 -20.12
N GLY A 205 -48.85 -5.24 -19.49
CA GLY A 205 -48.16 -6.53 -19.52
C GLY A 205 -48.21 -7.24 -20.87
N GLY A 206 -49.14 -6.85 -21.74
CA GLY A 206 -49.24 -7.28 -23.13
C GLY A 206 -48.52 -6.38 -24.13
N SER A 207 -47.88 -5.29 -23.69
CA SER A 207 -47.12 -4.39 -24.56
C SER A 207 -45.73 -4.98 -24.83
N TYR A 208 -45.37 -5.05 -26.11
CA TYR A 208 -44.07 -5.54 -26.57
C TYR A 208 -43.36 -4.47 -27.40
N ILE A 209 -42.06 -4.31 -27.16
CA ILE A 209 -41.15 -3.49 -27.98
C ILE A 209 -40.15 -4.45 -28.62
N GLY A 210 -40.17 -4.56 -29.95
CA GLY A 210 -39.18 -5.37 -30.69
C GLY A 210 -39.13 -6.85 -30.28
N GLY A 211 -40.25 -7.44 -29.83
CA GLY A 211 -40.34 -8.83 -29.38
C GLY A 211 -40.04 -9.07 -27.89
N VAL A 212 -39.63 -8.04 -27.13
CA VAL A 212 -39.43 -8.11 -25.67
C VAL A 212 -40.58 -7.41 -24.95
N ARG A 213 -41.01 -7.93 -23.80
CA ARG A 213 -42.04 -7.29 -22.96
C ARG A 213 -41.57 -5.91 -22.51
N THR A 214 -42.40 -4.89 -22.67
CA THR A 214 -42.08 -3.51 -22.27
C THR A 214 -41.71 -3.41 -20.79
N ALA A 215 -42.33 -4.23 -19.93
CA ALA A 215 -42.01 -4.36 -18.51
C ALA A 215 -40.55 -4.72 -18.23
N ASN A 216 -39.99 -5.66 -19.01
CA ASN A 216 -38.60 -6.10 -18.85
C ASN A 216 -37.63 -4.99 -19.26
N VAL A 217 -37.96 -4.25 -20.32
CA VAL A 217 -37.17 -3.10 -20.77
C VAL A 217 -37.18 -2.02 -19.69
N ALA A 218 -38.35 -1.70 -19.13
CA ALA A 218 -38.47 -0.68 -18.10
C ALA A 218 -37.71 -1.05 -16.80
N ALA A 219 -37.80 -2.31 -16.35
CA ALA A 219 -37.04 -2.80 -15.20
C ALA A 219 -35.52 -2.73 -15.45
N MET A 220 -35.06 -3.11 -16.64
CA MET A 220 -33.64 -3.01 -17.00
C MET A 220 -33.15 -1.55 -17.02
N VAL A 221 -33.96 -0.62 -17.53
CA VAL A 221 -33.62 0.82 -17.53
C VAL A 221 -33.47 1.37 -16.11
N ILE A 222 -34.34 0.98 -15.17
CA ILE A 222 -34.21 1.39 -13.77
C ILE A 222 -32.88 0.92 -13.19
N ILE A 223 -32.56 -0.38 -13.33
CA ILE A 223 -31.31 -0.96 -12.83
C ILE A 223 -30.08 -0.33 -13.50
N LEU A 224 -30.14 -0.02 -14.80
CA LEU A 224 -29.04 0.65 -15.51
C LEU A 224 -28.80 2.07 -14.99
N ILE A 225 -29.87 2.83 -14.74
CA ILE A 225 -29.77 4.16 -14.14
C ILE A 225 -29.20 4.04 -12.73
N GLU A 226 -29.69 3.10 -11.93
CA GLU A 226 -29.20 2.83 -10.57
C GLU A 226 -27.71 2.49 -10.55
N MET A 227 -27.27 1.50 -11.34
CA MET A 227 -25.86 1.14 -11.45
C MET A 227 -25.00 2.32 -11.91
N SER A 228 -25.50 3.13 -12.85
CA SER A 228 -24.79 4.32 -13.32
C SER A 228 -24.65 5.38 -12.21
N MET A 229 -25.73 5.64 -11.46
CA MET A 229 -25.69 6.58 -10.31
C MET A 229 -24.81 6.05 -9.18
N GLY A 230 -24.82 4.74 -8.92
CA GLY A 230 -23.93 4.09 -7.96
C GLY A 230 -22.47 4.23 -8.35
N LEU A 231 -22.15 3.99 -9.62
CA LEU A 231 -20.79 4.17 -10.16
C LEU A 231 -20.32 5.63 -10.02
N PHE A 232 -21.16 6.60 -10.39
CA PHE A 232 -20.83 8.02 -10.21
C PHE A 232 -20.66 8.41 -8.74
N LEU A 233 -21.45 7.85 -7.84
CA LEU A 233 -21.33 8.08 -6.40
C LEU A 233 -19.98 7.56 -5.88
N MET A 234 -19.62 6.32 -6.22
CA MET A 234 -18.36 5.69 -5.79
C MET A 234 -17.13 6.42 -6.34
N GLU A 235 -17.20 6.86 -7.60
CA GLU A 235 -16.14 7.65 -8.23
C GLU A 235 -16.01 9.05 -7.57
N SER A 236 -17.13 9.71 -7.29
CA SER A 236 -17.14 11.03 -6.64
C SER A 236 -16.65 10.99 -5.19
N LEU A 237 -16.79 9.85 -4.53
CA LEU A 237 -16.24 9.58 -3.20
C LEU A 237 -14.75 9.18 -3.23
N ARG A 238 -14.14 9.03 -4.42
CA ARG A 238 -12.77 8.53 -4.64
C ARG A 238 -12.53 7.15 -4.04
N ILE A 239 -13.60 6.34 -3.95
CA ILE A 239 -13.47 4.92 -3.60
C ILE A 239 -13.01 4.17 -4.85
N THR A 240 -13.63 4.47 -6.00
CA THR A 240 -13.22 3.95 -7.31
C THR A 240 -12.49 4.99 -8.15
N HIS A 241 -11.68 4.55 -9.12
CA HIS A 241 -10.91 5.37 -10.05
C HIS A 241 -11.11 4.93 -11.51
N MET A 242 -12.34 4.59 -11.88
CA MET A 242 -12.68 4.20 -13.25
C MET A 242 -12.71 5.38 -14.22
N PHE A 243 -12.99 6.60 -13.74
CA PHE A 243 -13.13 7.81 -14.53
C PHE A 243 -12.27 8.95 -13.93
N PRO A 244 -10.96 9.00 -14.25
CA PRO A 244 -10.04 9.97 -13.65
C PRO A 244 -10.44 11.44 -13.82
N VAL A 245 -11.26 11.75 -14.84
CA VAL A 245 -11.83 13.08 -15.08
C VAL A 245 -12.69 13.55 -13.88
N ILE A 246 -13.44 12.65 -13.24
CA ILE A 246 -14.33 12.98 -12.12
C ILE A 246 -13.52 13.26 -10.85
N GLY A 247 -12.40 12.55 -10.66
CA GLY A 247 -11.49 12.77 -9.54
C GLY A 247 -10.78 14.13 -9.55
N GLN A 248 -10.61 14.72 -10.74
CA GLN A 248 -9.97 16.03 -10.96
C GLN A 248 -10.93 17.22 -10.87
N LEU A 249 -12.23 16.98 -10.69
CA LEU A 249 -13.22 18.05 -10.54
C LEU A 249 -13.02 18.81 -9.23
N ASP A 250 -13.31 20.12 -9.27
CA ASP A 250 -13.33 20.98 -8.09
C ASP A 250 -14.23 20.42 -6.98
N ASP A 251 -13.82 20.59 -5.73
CA ASP A 251 -14.50 20.04 -4.54
C ASP A 251 -15.99 20.42 -4.45
N ARG A 252 -16.37 21.60 -4.94
CA ARG A 252 -17.78 22.04 -4.98
C ARG A 252 -18.61 21.22 -5.95
N MET A 253 -18.09 20.98 -7.15
CA MET A 253 -18.76 20.21 -8.19
C MET A 253 -18.88 18.75 -7.76
N ARG A 254 -17.79 18.19 -7.20
CA ARG A 254 -17.78 16.82 -6.67
C ARG A 254 -18.81 16.61 -5.56
N ARG A 255 -18.88 17.54 -4.60
CA ARG A 255 -19.89 17.48 -3.52
C ARG A 255 -21.31 17.55 -4.06
N ARG A 256 -21.57 18.41 -5.07
CA ARG A 256 -22.88 18.43 -5.74
C ARG A 256 -23.20 17.09 -6.40
N LEU A 257 -22.23 16.51 -7.11
CA LEU A 257 -22.40 15.21 -7.78
C LEU A 257 -22.72 14.08 -6.79
N VAL A 258 -22.03 14.04 -5.64
CA VAL A 258 -22.34 13.10 -4.54
C VAL A 258 -23.79 13.27 -4.08
N TRP A 259 -24.21 14.49 -3.75
CA TRP A 259 -25.58 14.74 -3.29
C TRP A 259 -26.62 14.45 -4.35
N THR A 260 -26.37 14.77 -5.63
CA THR A 260 -27.31 14.48 -6.72
C THR A 260 -27.44 12.98 -6.95
N SER A 261 -26.33 12.25 -7.08
CA SER A 261 -26.36 10.79 -7.31
C SER A 261 -26.96 10.05 -6.12
N PHE A 262 -26.64 10.45 -4.90
CA PHE A 262 -27.24 9.88 -3.69
C PHE A 262 -28.74 10.16 -3.62
N SER A 263 -29.19 11.38 -3.94
CA SER A 263 -30.62 11.72 -3.95
C SER A 263 -31.39 10.92 -5.00
N PHE A 264 -30.81 10.70 -6.18
CA PHE A 264 -31.41 9.83 -7.21
C PHE A 264 -31.49 8.37 -6.74
N LEU A 265 -30.43 7.81 -6.15
CA LEU A 265 -30.45 6.46 -5.60
C LEU A 265 -31.49 6.32 -4.47
N LEU A 266 -31.59 7.31 -3.58
CA LEU A 266 -32.59 7.31 -2.51
C LEU A 266 -34.02 7.36 -3.07
N MET A 267 -34.25 8.15 -4.12
CA MET A 267 -35.54 8.22 -4.79
C MET A 267 -35.88 6.88 -5.46
N LEU A 268 -34.92 6.26 -6.17
CA LEU A 268 -35.11 4.95 -6.79
C LEU A 268 -35.36 3.86 -5.75
N ALA A 269 -34.61 3.83 -4.64
CA ALA A 269 -34.84 2.92 -3.52
C ALA A 269 -36.26 3.05 -2.93
N GLY A 270 -36.78 4.28 -2.84
CA GLY A 270 -38.17 4.51 -2.42
C GLY A 270 -39.19 3.95 -3.41
N VAL A 271 -38.97 4.18 -4.72
CA VAL A 271 -39.80 3.63 -5.79
C VAL A 271 -39.76 2.11 -5.79
N GLU A 272 -38.60 1.49 -5.64
CA GLU A 272 -38.44 0.04 -5.61
C GLU A 272 -39.06 -0.61 -4.38
N SER A 273 -38.98 0.03 -3.21
CA SER A 273 -39.70 -0.41 -2.02
C SER A 273 -41.21 -0.43 -2.26
N ALA A 274 -41.75 0.60 -2.94
CA ALA A 274 -43.17 0.65 -3.32
C ALA A 274 -43.54 -0.39 -4.39
N LEU A 275 -42.66 -0.64 -5.37
CA LEU A 275 -42.86 -1.69 -6.37
C LEU A 275 -42.84 -3.08 -5.73
N ALA A 276 -41.92 -3.34 -4.80
CA ALA A 276 -41.86 -4.59 -4.04
C ALA A 276 -43.12 -4.81 -3.19
N PHE A 277 -43.68 -3.74 -2.60
CA PHE A 277 -44.99 -3.81 -1.94
C PHE A 277 -46.12 -4.18 -2.92
N MET A 278 -46.15 -3.53 -4.10
CA MET A 278 -47.15 -3.85 -5.13
C MET A 278 -47.01 -5.28 -5.64
N ARG A 279 -45.79 -5.82 -5.76
CA ARG A 279 -45.55 -7.20 -6.17
C ARG A 279 -46.29 -8.19 -5.27
N ASP A 280 -46.18 -8.02 -3.96
CA ASP A 280 -46.85 -8.91 -2.99
C ASP A 280 -48.36 -8.75 -3.03
N MET A 281 -48.86 -7.53 -3.21
CA MET A 281 -50.29 -7.27 -3.39
C MET A 281 -50.83 -7.98 -4.65
N ILE A 282 -50.17 -7.81 -5.79
CA ILE A 282 -50.52 -8.47 -7.06
C ILE A 282 -50.47 -9.99 -6.93
N ALA A 283 -49.48 -10.53 -6.21
CA ALA A 283 -49.37 -11.96 -5.99
C ALA A 283 -50.53 -12.52 -5.14
N ALA A 284 -50.92 -11.81 -4.08
CA ALA A 284 -52.05 -12.18 -3.23
C ALA A 284 -53.38 -12.14 -4.01
N ASP A 285 -53.61 -11.09 -4.80
CA ASP A 285 -54.83 -10.93 -5.59
C ASP A 285 -54.95 -12.04 -6.65
N ASN A 286 -53.85 -12.37 -7.32
CA ASN A 286 -53.80 -13.48 -8.29
C ASN A 286 -54.06 -14.84 -7.64
N ALA A 287 -53.58 -15.07 -6.41
CA ALA A 287 -53.85 -16.30 -5.67
C ALA A 287 -55.34 -16.42 -5.31
N ALA A 288 -55.95 -15.33 -4.83
CA ALA A 288 -57.38 -15.27 -4.51
C ALA A 288 -58.26 -15.49 -5.75
N LEU A 289 -57.92 -14.86 -6.89
CA LEU A 289 -58.63 -15.06 -8.16
C LEU A 289 -58.55 -16.51 -8.63
N ARG A 290 -57.38 -17.15 -8.58
CA ARG A 290 -57.22 -18.57 -8.95
C ARG A 290 -58.06 -19.49 -8.07
N GLN A 291 -58.12 -19.23 -6.77
CA GLN A 291 -58.92 -20.01 -5.84
C GLN A 291 -60.43 -19.86 -6.13
N SER A 292 -60.88 -18.64 -6.42
CA SER A 292 -62.27 -18.37 -6.82
C SER A 292 -62.63 -19.06 -8.13
N LEU A 293 -61.72 -19.07 -9.11
CA LEU A 293 -61.93 -19.73 -10.40
C LEU A 293 -61.89 -21.27 -10.29
N ALA A 294 -61.19 -21.82 -9.30
CA ALA A 294 -61.14 -23.26 -9.02
C ALA A 294 -62.40 -23.80 -8.31
N GLY A 295 -63.38 -22.94 -7.97
CA GLY A 295 -64.64 -23.35 -7.35
C GLY A 295 -64.53 -23.81 -5.88
N ALA A 296 -63.37 -23.63 -5.26
CA ALA A 296 -63.19 -23.89 -3.83
C ALA A 296 -63.87 -22.77 -3.03
N ALA A 297 -64.57 -23.13 -1.93
CA ALA A 297 -65.12 -22.15 -1.00
C ALA A 297 -64.00 -21.19 -0.59
N ALA A 298 -64.23 -19.89 -0.76
CA ALA A 298 -63.28 -18.85 -0.39
C ALA A 298 -63.04 -18.91 1.12
N VAL A 299 -62.07 -19.73 1.53
CA VAL A 299 -61.48 -19.62 2.85
C VAL A 299 -60.75 -18.29 2.82
N VAL A 300 -61.35 -17.29 3.46
CA VAL A 300 -60.72 -16.03 3.80
C VAL A 300 -59.66 -16.32 4.86
N GLU A 301 -58.61 -17.04 4.49
CA GLU A 301 -57.37 -17.12 5.26
C GLU A 301 -56.31 -16.37 4.50
N GLY A 302 -56.38 -15.05 4.65
CA GLY A 302 -55.37 -14.14 4.17
C GLY A 302 -54.99 -13.19 5.26
N THR A 303 -54.60 -13.70 6.44
CA THR A 303 -53.75 -12.90 7.34
C THR A 303 -52.51 -12.57 6.51
N ARG A 304 -52.52 -11.37 5.88
CA ARG A 304 -51.37 -10.85 5.14
C ARG A 304 -50.17 -11.08 6.01
N SER A 305 -49.27 -11.96 5.59
CA SER A 305 -48.07 -12.23 6.35
C SER A 305 -47.21 -10.97 6.21
N VAL A 306 -47.32 -10.10 7.21
CA VAL A 306 -46.62 -8.81 7.25
C VAL A 306 -45.10 -9.02 7.15
N ILE A 307 -44.62 -10.17 7.61
CA ILE A 307 -43.20 -10.53 7.65
C ILE A 307 -42.60 -10.63 6.22
N PRO A 308 -43.11 -11.46 5.28
CA PRO A 308 -42.66 -11.45 3.88
C PRO A 308 -42.74 -10.08 3.21
N THR A 309 -43.84 -9.35 3.39
CA THR A 309 -44.04 -8.06 2.70
C THR A 309 -43.09 -6.99 3.20
N VAL A 310 -42.91 -6.85 4.51
CA VAL A 310 -41.89 -5.95 5.06
C VAL A 310 -40.49 -6.40 4.63
N GLY A 311 -40.22 -7.71 4.60
CA GLY A 311 -38.96 -8.26 4.12
C GLY A 311 -38.64 -7.86 2.68
N GLN A 312 -39.62 -7.97 1.77
CA GLN A 312 -39.44 -7.58 0.36
C GLN A 312 -39.33 -6.07 0.17
N MET A 313 -40.09 -5.28 0.93
CA MET A 313 -39.99 -3.81 0.90
C MET A 313 -38.62 -3.32 1.36
N VAL A 314 -38.10 -3.90 2.44
CA VAL A 314 -36.75 -3.62 2.95
C VAL A 314 -35.70 -4.07 1.96
N LEU A 315 -35.86 -5.26 1.38
CA LEU A 315 -34.96 -5.77 0.34
C LEU A 315 -34.92 -4.84 -0.88
N GLY A 316 -36.08 -4.41 -1.39
CA GLY A 316 -36.20 -3.47 -2.51
C GLY A 316 -35.65 -2.08 -2.20
N PHE A 317 -35.67 -1.65 -0.93
CA PHE A 317 -35.03 -0.40 -0.53
C PHE A 317 -33.49 -0.50 -0.44
N ILE A 318 -32.99 -1.63 0.08
CA ILE A 318 -31.54 -1.81 0.32
C ILE A 318 -30.79 -2.13 -0.98
N LEU A 319 -31.40 -2.86 -1.91
CA LEU A 319 -30.71 -3.33 -3.10
C LEU A 319 -30.10 -2.20 -3.95
N PRO A 320 -30.83 -1.10 -4.20
CA PRO A 320 -30.37 0.28 -4.16
C PRO A 320 -28.88 0.55 -4.10
N PHE A 321 -28.50 0.48 -2.84
CA PHE A 321 -27.22 0.86 -2.32
C PHE A 321 -26.25 -0.32 -2.43
N ALA A 322 -26.74 -1.55 -2.28
CA ALA A 322 -25.94 -2.75 -2.47
C ALA A 322 -25.37 -2.85 -3.90
N LEU A 323 -26.19 -2.54 -4.92
CA LEU A 323 -25.76 -2.51 -6.32
C LEU A 323 -24.77 -1.38 -6.60
N ALA A 324 -24.86 -0.25 -5.90
CA ALA A 324 -23.86 0.81 -6.01
C ALA A 324 -22.44 0.34 -5.59
N PHE A 325 -22.33 -0.53 -4.58
CA PHE A 325 -21.04 -1.09 -4.16
C PHE A 325 -20.39 -2.04 -5.16
N VAL A 326 -21.14 -2.50 -6.17
CA VAL A 326 -20.61 -3.35 -7.25
C VAL A 326 -19.52 -2.64 -8.05
N ALA A 327 -19.51 -1.31 -8.06
CA ALA A 327 -18.46 -0.52 -8.70
C ALA A 327 -17.03 -0.90 -8.20
N ILE A 328 -16.88 -1.24 -6.92
CA ILE A 328 -15.58 -1.56 -6.30
C ILE A 328 -14.95 -2.84 -6.90
N PRO A 329 -15.61 -4.02 -6.84
CA PRO A 329 -15.07 -5.23 -7.46
C PRO A 329 -15.03 -5.11 -8.98
N LEU A 330 -15.96 -4.37 -9.59
CA LEU A 330 -16.00 -4.15 -11.03
C LEU A 330 -14.77 -3.39 -11.54
N GLU A 331 -14.31 -2.35 -10.82
CA GLU A 331 -13.04 -1.67 -11.12
C GLU A 331 -11.85 -2.65 -11.09
N SER A 332 -11.73 -3.41 -10.00
CA SER A 332 -10.67 -4.42 -9.84
C SER A 332 -10.71 -5.46 -10.97
N PHE A 333 -11.91 -5.88 -11.36
CA PHE A 333 -12.14 -6.81 -12.45
C PHE A 333 -11.70 -6.22 -13.79
N PHE A 334 -12.06 -4.97 -14.10
CA PHE A 334 -11.63 -4.32 -15.34
C PHE A 334 -10.12 -4.13 -15.43
N HIS A 335 -9.44 -3.77 -14.33
CA HIS A 335 -7.98 -3.69 -14.31
C HIS A 335 -7.31 -5.04 -14.56
N ALA A 336 -7.78 -6.08 -13.90
CA ALA A 336 -7.26 -7.43 -14.08
C ALA A 336 -7.58 -7.99 -15.47
N LEU A 337 -8.79 -7.76 -15.98
CA LEU A 337 -9.24 -8.15 -17.32
C LEU A 337 -8.42 -7.47 -18.40
N ARG A 338 -8.19 -6.15 -18.31
CA ARG A 338 -7.36 -5.40 -19.27
C ARG A 338 -5.94 -5.97 -19.33
N THR A 339 -5.41 -6.33 -18.18
CA THR A 339 -4.07 -6.94 -18.05
C THR A 339 -4.02 -8.32 -18.72
N LEU A 340 -5.00 -9.18 -18.43
CA LEU A 340 -5.10 -10.51 -19.02
C LEU A 340 -5.32 -10.45 -20.53
N LEU A 341 -6.20 -9.57 -21.01
CA LEU A 341 -6.41 -9.34 -22.45
C LEU A 341 -5.13 -8.85 -23.12
N GLY A 342 -4.37 -7.96 -22.49
CA GLY A 342 -3.08 -7.51 -23.01
C GLY A 342 -2.06 -8.65 -23.14
N MET A 343 -1.99 -9.53 -22.14
CA MET A 343 -1.13 -10.72 -22.20
C MET A 343 -1.54 -11.69 -23.30
N VAL A 344 -2.83 -12.04 -23.36
CA VAL A 344 -3.36 -12.96 -24.37
C VAL A 344 -3.14 -12.39 -25.77
N PHE A 345 -3.41 -11.10 -25.98
CA PHE A 345 -3.19 -10.44 -27.26
C PHE A 345 -1.72 -10.46 -27.68
N SER A 346 -0.80 -10.16 -26.75
CA SER A 346 0.65 -10.28 -27.00
C SER A 346 1.07 -11.71 -27.36
N PHE A 347 0.52 -12.71 -26.65
CA PHE A 347 0.77 -14.12 -26.94
C PHE A 347 0.27 -14.53 -28.33
N VAL A 348 -0.95 -14.11 -28.70
CA VAL A 348 -1.54 -14.36 -30.02
C VAL A 348 -0.68 -13.73 -31.12
N LEU A 349 -0.29 -12.47 -30.97
CA LEU A 349 0.58 -11.80 -31.94
C LEU A 349 1.95 -12.49 -32.08
N ARG A 350 2.56 -12.91 -30.97
CA ARG A 350 3.84 -13.67 -31.01
C ARG A 350 3.68 -15.01 -31.69
N THR A 351 2.59 -15.71 -31.42
CA THR A 351 2.29 -17.02 -32.03
C THR A 351 2.03 -16.87 -33.52
N LEU A 352 1.30 -15.84 -33.93
CA LEU A 352 1.03 -15.54 -35.33
C LEU A 352 2.32 -15.13 -36.07
N ALA A 353 3.18 -14.32 -35.44
CA ALA A 353 4.48 -13.96 -35.99
C ALA A 353 5.42 -15.17 -36.11
N PHE A 354 5.38 -16.10 -35.15
CA PHE A 354 6.11 -17.35 -35.25
C PHE A 354 5.56 -18.23 -36.39
N GLY A 355 4.23 -18.35 -36.50
CA GLY A 355 3.58 -19.09 -37.57
C GLY A 355 3.91 -18.54 -38.97
N SER A 356 3.92 -17.22 -39.13
CA SER A 356 4.30 -16.60 -40.41
C SER A 356 5.78 -16.83 -40.75
N ARG A 357 6.68 -16.80 -39.76
CA ARG A 357 8.09 -17.16 -39.95
C ARG A 357 8.26 -18.63 -40.32
N LEU A 358 7.54 -19.53 -39.65
CA LEU A 358 7.57 -20.96 -39.94
C LEU A 358 7.11 -21.21 -41.38
N LEU A 359 6.00 -20.63 -41.81
CA LEU A 359 5.50 -20.72 -43.18
C LEU A 359 6.52 -20.16 -44.19
N ALA A 360 7.08 -18.98 -43.92
CA ALA A 360 8.11 -18.39 -44.77
C ALA A 360 9.34 -19.30 -44.92
N SER A 361 9.81 -19.91 -43.83
CA SER A 361 10.89 -20.88 -43.88
C SER A 361 10.52 -22.13 -44.67
N LEU A 362 9.29 -22.61 -44.53
CA LEU A 362 8.81 -23.79 -45.24
C LEU A 362 8.81 -23.54 -46.75
N PHE A 363 8.24 -22.41 -47.19
CA PHE A 363 8.28 -22.00 -48.60
C PHE A 363 9.70 -21.84 -49.14
N PHE A 364 10.60 -21.24 -48.34
CA PHE A 364 12.00 -21.07 -48.74
C PHE A 364 12.71 -22.42 -48.95
N TYR A 365 12.59 -23.35 -48.00
CA TYR A 365 13.20 -24.68 -48.12
C TYR A 365 12.53 -25.55 -49.18
N SER A 366 11.20 -25.51 -49.30
CA SER A 366 10.46 -26.22 -50.34
C SER A 366 10.83 -25.72 -51.74
N GLY A 367 10.95 -24.41 -51.94
CA GLY A 367 11.41 -23.84 -53.21
C GLY A 367 12.81 -24.32 -53.57
N ARG A 368 13.74 -24.33 -52.60
CA ARG A 368 15.10 -24.83 -52.81
C ARG A 368 15.12 -26.33 -53.10
N ALA A 369 14.28 -27.12 -52.42
CA ALA A 369 14.14 -28.55 -52.67
C ALA A 369 13.59 -28.85 -54.07
N ILE A 370 12.59 -28.09 -54.54
CA ILE A 370 12.06 -28.22 -55.90
C ILE A 370 13.15 -27.90 -56.94
N ILE A 371 13.93 -26.83 -56.72
CA ILE A 371 15.07 -26.49 -57.60
C ILE A 371 16.09 -27.62 -57.62
N SER A 372 16.48 -28.15 -56.46
CA SER A 372 17.43 -29.27 -56.39
C SER A 372 16.88 -30.56 -57.03
N LEU A 373 15.57 -30.81 -56.93
CA LEU A 373 14.93 -31.97 -57.56
C LEU A 373 14.86 -31.80 -59.08
N TYR A 374 14.56 -30.59 -59.54
CA TYR A 374 14.61 -30.22 -60.96
C TYR A 374 16.03 -30.40 -61.52
N ASP A 375 17.04 -29.85 -60.84
CA ASP A 375 18.44 -30.01 -61.22
C ASP A 375 18.84 -31.49 -61.28
N LEU A 376 18.44 -32.30 -60.29
CA LEU A 376 18.68 -33.74 -60.27
C LEU A 376 18.03 -34.48 -61.45
N CYS A 377 16.84 -34.07 -61.89
CA CYS A 377 16.17 -34.67 -63.04
C CYS A 377 16.79 -34.26 -64.38
N VAL A 378 17.28 -33.02 -64.50
CA VAL A 378 17.90 -32.50 -65.73
C VAL A 378 19.35 -32.97 -65.90
N PHE A 379 20.10 -33.12 -64.80
CA PHE A 379 21.50 -33.53 -64.81
C PHE A 379 21.80 -34.84 -65.58
N PRO A 380 21.06 -35.96 -65.41
CA PRO A 380 21.30 -37.17 -66.18
C PRO A 380 20.96 -36.99 -67.66
N LEU A 381 19.99 -36.13 -68.01
CA LEU A 381 19.64 -35.83 -69.40
C LEU A 381 20.80 -35.10 -70.11
N LEU A 382 21.35 -34.06 -69.45
CA LEU A 382 22.51 -33.31 -69.94
C LEU A 382 23.80 -34.14 -69.94
N TRP A 383 23.97 -35.06 -69.00
CA TRP A 383 25.12 -35.98 -68.98
C TRP A 383 25.08 -36.99 -70.14
N ILE A 384 23.89 -37.44 -70.54
CA ILE A 384 23.71 -38.27 -71.73
C ILE A 384 24.00 -37.45 -72.99
N GLU A 385 23.53 -36.20 -73.06
CA GLU A 385 23.78 -35.29 -74.18
C GLU A 385 25.27 -34.95 -74.33
N GLY A 386 25.99 -34.73 -73.23
CA GLY A 386 27.46 -34.52 -73.24
C GLY A 386 28.29 -35.76 -73.56
N LYS A 387 27.69 -36.96 -73.58
CA LYS A 387 28.33 -38.21 -74.06
C LYS A 387 28.06 -38.50 -75.53
N LEU A 388 27.20 -37.72 -76.20
CA LEU A 388 27.13 -37.74 -77.66
C LEU A 388 28.28 -36.89 -78.23
N PRO A 389 29.07 -37.41 -79.18
CA PRO A 389 30.12 -36.62 -79.82
C PRO A 389 29.49 -35.47 -80.61
N GLU A 390 29.80 -34.23 -80.23
CA GLU A 390 29.50 -33.05 -81.03
C GLU A 390 30.05 -33.23 -82.45
N ARG A 391 29.14 -33.43 -83.41
CA ARG A 391 29.45 -33.21 -84.82
C ARG A 391 29.48 -31.71 -85.04
N SER A 392 30.68 -31.17 -85.12
CA SER A 392 31.01 -29.80 -85.47
C SER A 392 30.17 -29.28 -86.64
N SER A 393 29.57 -28.10 -86.46
CA SER A 393 29.14 -27.27 -87.58
C SER A 393 29.48 -25.81 -87.30
N GLU A 394 30.69 -25.44 -87.72
CA GLU A 394 31.04 -24.04 -87.96
C GLU A 394 30.09 -23.44 -89.01
N ARG A 395 29.36 -22.39 -88.64
CA ARG A 395 28.86 -21.42 -89.62
C ARG A 395 29.18 -20.00 -89.16
N LYS A 396 30.24 -19.46 -89.78
CA LYS A 396 30.50 -18.03 -89.92
C LYS A 396 29.23 -17.32 -90.41
N VAL A 397 28.76 -16.32 -89.68
CA VAL A 397 27.91 -15.27 -90.25
C VAL A 397 28.45 -13.91 -89.81
N LYS A 398 28.83 -13.14 -90.84
CA LYS A 398 29.30 -11.76 -90.85
C LYS A 398 28.31 -10.82 -90.16
N MET A 399 28.84 -9.86 -89.40
CA MET A 399 28.14 -8.65 -88.99
C MET A 399 27.87 -7.72 -90.18
N PRO A 400 26.69 -7.08 -90.27
CA PRO A 400 26.52 -5.81 -90.94
C PRO A 400 26.62 -4.66 -89.92
N VAL A 401 27.48 -3.69 -90.25
CA VAL A 401 27.64 -2.39 -89.59
C VAL A 401 26.76 -1.39 -90.32
N GLU A 402 25.76 -0.81 -89.66
CA GLU A 402 25.13 0.49 -90.01
C GLU A 402 24.03 0.79 -88.97
N ASN A 403 23.76 1.99 -88.46
CA ASN A 403 24.46 3.25 -88.26
C ASN A 403 23.56 4.00 -87.25
N LYS A 404 24.13 4.59 -86.21
CA LYS A 404 23.42 5.51 -85.31
C LYS A 404 23.98 6.89 -85.61
N GLU A 405 23.21 7.76 -86.26
CA GLU A 405 23.27 9.19 -85.97
C GLU A 405 21.87 9.80 -86.03
N ALA A 406 21.56 10.51 -84.96
CA ALA A 406 20.43 11.41 -84.83
C ALA A 406 20.79 12.76 -85.46
N GLN A 407 19.83 13.41 -86.12
CA GLN A 407 19.71 14.86 -86.22
C GLN A 407 18.38 15.23 -86.89
N GLY A 408 17.61 16.10 -86.23
CA GLY A 408 16.31 16.62 -86.67
C GLY A 408 15.43 16.97 -85.49
#